data_AF-A0A401TQ54-F1
#
_entry.id   AF-A0A401TQ54-F1
#
_cell.length_a   1.000
_cell.length_b   1.000
_cell.length_c   1.000
_cell.angle_alpha   90.00
_cell.angle_beta   90.00
_cell.angle_gamma   90.00
#
_symmetry.space_group_name_H-M   'P 1'
#
loop_
_entity.id
_entity.type
_entity.pdbx_description
1 polymer ?
#
loop_
_entity_poly.entity_id
_entity_poly.type
_entity_poly.pdbx_seq_one_letter_code
_entity_poly.pdbx_strand_id
1 'polypeptide(L)'
;MVKVWDLTGYKAREMYCVQTIASVAHVLWRPDRRYHIATCSMMVDHNIYVWDVRRPYVPFAMFEEHRDVTTGIAWRHSHDPHFLLSGSKDSTLYHHFFKDAQRPAGQAVPEGLCFGLFGDVAFAVKEGLCSAESHRKALAADRRYPFFFARRPDPAEQFTNVSSALSLFETRPGAVSMDWFAETAARYSLSGGPLPELCDRNAAVARQLSRHQVAQIWRMLKIIYTGTGA
;
A
#
# COMPACT_ATOMS: atom_id res chain seq x y z
N MET A 1 17.62 7.20 0.33
CA MET A 1 17.93 5.79 0.09
C MET A 1 18.95 5.31 1.11
N VAL A 2 18.76 4.13 1.69
CA VAL A 2 19.70 3.49 2.62
C VAL A 2 20.08 2.12 2.07
N LYS A 3 21.37 1.80 2.03
CA LYS A 3 21.88 0.53 1.51
C LYS A 3 22.61 -0.24 2.60
N VAL A 4 22.34 -1.53 2.69
CA VAL A 4 23.01 -2.47 3.61
C VAL A 4 23.93 -3.37 2.80
N TRP A 5 25.18 -3.48 3.26
CA TRP A 5 26.22 -4.23 2.58
C TRP A 5 26.72 -5.36 3.47
N ASP A 6 26.97 -6.50 2.84
CA ASP A 6 27.69 -7.61 3.42
C ASP A 6 29.17 -7.45 3.10
N LEU A 7 29.99 -7.43 4.17
CA LEU A 7 31.43 -7.20 4.10
C LEU A 7 32.24 -8.45 4.48
N THR A 8 31.60 -9.62 4.69
CA THR A 8 32.33 -10.83 5.10
C THR A 8 33.21 -11.43 4.00
N GLY A 9 32.94 -11.10 2.74
CA GLY A 9 33.71 -11.55 1.58
C GLY A 9 34.80 -10.56 1.14
N TYR A 10 35.64 -10.97 0.19
CA TYR A 10 36.67 -10.10 -0.40
C TYR A 10 36.11 -8.85 -1.10
N LYS A 11 34.85 -8.89 -1.54
CA LYS A 11 34.16 -7.77 -2.18
C LYS A 11 32.87 -7.46 -1.42
N ALA A 12 32.63 -6.18 -1.15
CA ALA A 12 31.39 -5.70 -0.58
C ALA A 12 30.21 -6.04 -1.51
N ARG A 13 29.18 -6.70 -0.96
CA ARG A 13 27.96 -7.07 -1.67
C ARG A 13 26.78 -6.30 -1.10
N GLU A 14 26.07 -5.56 -1.93
CA GLU A 14 24.80 -4.95 -1.53
C GLU A 14 23.77 -6.06 -1.23
N MET A 15 23.23 -6.07 -0.01
CA MET A 15 22.26 -7.06 0.45
C MET A 15 20.84 -6.53 0.40
N TYR A 16 20.65 -5.30 0.88
CA TYR A 16 19.33 -4.69 1.00
C TYR A 16 19.40 -3.21 0.63
N CYS A 17 18.30 -2.70 0.08
CA CYS A 17 18.15 -1.30 -0.26
C CYS A 17 16.77 -0.82 0.18
N VAL A 18 16.76 0.16 1.08
CA VAL A 18 15.54 0.83 1.56
C VAL A 18 15.39 2.15 0.81
N GLN A 19 14.28 2.29 0.09
CA GLN A 19 13.92 3.53 -0.58
C GLN A 19 13.23 4.46 0.43
N THR A 20 13.76 5.67 0.57
CA THR A 20 13.23 6.69 1.47
C THR A 20 12.74 7.87 0.64
N ILE A 21 11.66 8.51 1.08
CA ILE A 21 11.04 9.64 0.35
C ILE A 21 11.88 10.92 0.37
N ALA A 22 12.83 11.00 1.31
CA ALA A 22 13.72 12.15 1.49
C ALA A 22 15.16 11.72 1.85
N SER A 23 16.06 12.71 1.88
CA SER A 23 17.44 12.53 2.34
C SER A 23 17.47 12.13 3.82
N VAL A 24 18.30 11.16 4.15
CA VAL A 24 18.37 10.55 5.49
C VAL A 24 19.50 11.20 6.28
N ALA A 25 19.21 11.70 7.49
CA ALA A 25 20.16 12.34 8.38
C ALA A 25 20.96 11.31 9.17
N HIS A 26 20.24 10.37 9.77
CA HIS A 26 20.79 9.35 10.65
C HIS A 26 20.21 7.99 10.32
N VAL A 27 21.07 6.97 10.43
CA VAL A 27 20.71 5.55 10.29
C VAL A 27 21.33 4.81 11.48
N LEU A 28 20.52 4.06 12.23
CA LEU A 28 20.98 3.27 13.37
C LEU A 28 20.39 1.87 13.33
N TRP A 29 21.21 0.84 13.53
CA TRP A 29 20.70 -0.51 13.80
C TRP A 29 19.95 -0.55 15.12
N ARG A 30 18.82 -1.26 15.13
CA ARG A 30 18.09 -1.53 16.37
C ARG A 30 18.83 -2.61 17.17
N PRO A 31 19.11 -2.38 18.47
CA PRO A 31 19.69 -3.37 19.38
C PRO A 31 19.03 -4.73 19.27
N ASP A 32 19.80 -5.82 19.29
CA ASP A 32 19.30 -7.21 19.31
C ASP A 32 18.26 -7.56 18.23
N ARG A 33 18.20 -6.78 17.15
CA ARG A 33 17.25 -6.95 16.03
C ARG A 33 18.00 -6.84 14.70
N ARG A 34 18.52 -7.98 14.25
CA ARG A 34 19.43 -8.12 13.09
C ARG A 34 19.00 -7.40 11.82
N TYR A 35 17.69 -7.32 11.55
CA TYR A 35 17.16 -6.77 10.30
C TYR A 35 16.52 -5.39 10.46
N HIS A 36 16.56 -4.80 11.65
CA HIS A 36 15.85 -3.54 11.91
C HIS A 36 16.80 -2.35 11.91
N ILE A 37 16.47 -1.33 11.12
CA ILE A 37 17.17 -0.05 11.11
C ILE A 37 16.20 1.09 11.39
N ALA A 38 16.61 2.05 12.21
CA ALA A 38 15.92 3.32 12.41
C ALA A 38 16.51 4.38 11.50
N THR A 39 15.67 5.25 10.94
CA THR A 39 16.06 6.36 10.08
C THR A 39 15.27 7.62 10.41
N CYS A 40 15.90 8.79 10.33
CA CYS A 40 15.21 10.08 10.31
C CYS A 40 15.66 10.93 9.11
N SER A 41 14.78 11.81 8.62
CA SER A 41 15.06 12.64 7.43
C SER A 41 15.61 14.02 7.80
N MET A 42 16.33 14.66 6.86
CA MET A 42 16.98 15.96 7.06
C MET A 42 16.12 17.20 6.74
N MET A 43 15.02 17.08 5.98
CA MET A 43 14.36 18.27 5.42
C MET A 43 12.84 18.16 5.34
N VAL A 44 12.33 17.12 4.68
CA VAL A 44 10.92 17.09 4.25
C VAL A 44 10.04 16.28 5.20
N ASP A 45 10.63 15.27 5.82
CA ASP A 45 9.92 14.33 6.67
C ASP A 45 10.47 14.43 8.10
N HIS A 46 9.57 14.65 9.05
CA HIS A 46 9.85 14.82 10.47
C HIS A 46 9.69 13.51 11.24
N ASN A 47 9.08 12.51 10.61
CA ASN A 47 8.82 11.21 11.22
C ASN A 47 10.10 10.39 11.34
N ILE A 48 10.08 9.47 12.29
CA ILE A 48 11.14 8.49 12.49
C ILE A 48 10.60 7.13 12.10
N TYR A 49 11.31 6.46 11.20
CA TYR A 49 10.91 5.17 10.68
C TYR A 49 11.84 4.08 11.18
N VAL A 50 11.26 2.95 11.55
CA VAL A 50 12.00 1.71 11.78
C VAL A 50 11.61 0.73 10.69
N TRP A 51 12.59 0.29 9.92
CA TRP A 51 12.43 -0.59 8.76
C TRP A 51 12.90 -1.99 9.10
N ASP A 52 12.20 -3.01 8.59
CA ASP A 52 12.81 -4.33 8.38
C ASP A 52 13.45 -4.31 6.99
N VAL A 53 14.78 -4.45 6.92
CA VAL A 53 15.54 -4.36 5.65
C VAL A 53 15.15 -5.44 4.63
N ARG A 54 14.48 -6.52 5.08
CA ARG A 54 13.97 -7.59 4.22
C ARG A 54 12.67 -7.20 3.51
N ARG A 55 11.97 -6.15 3.98
CA ARG A 55 10.71 -5.64 3.42
C ARG A 55 10.74 -4.11 3.39
N PRO A 56 11.54 -3.51 2.49
CA PRO A 56 11.82 -2.08 2.49
C PRO A 56 10.63 -1.19 2.08
N TYR A 57 9.55 -1.76 1.56
CA TYR A 57 8.45 -0.99 0.97
C TYR A 57 7.47 -0.39 1.98
N VAL A 58 7.37 -0.98 3.18
CA VAL A 58 6.51 -0.48 4.26
C VAL A 58 7.32 -0.46 5.56
N PRO A 59 7.40 0.69 6.27
CA PRO A 59 8.06 0.74 7.55
C PRO A 59 7.42 -0.24 8.55
N PHE A 60 8.26 -0.88 9.37
CA PHE A 60 7.82 -1.77 10.43
C PHE A 60 7.22 -1.00 11.62
N ALA A 61 7.77 0.17 11.91
CA ALA A 61 7.28 1.07 12.95
C ALA A 61 7.50 2.53 12.53
N MET A 62 6.68 3.44 13.05
CA MET A 62 6.78 4.86 12.79
C MET A 62 6.46 5.67 14.05
N PHE A 63 7.19 6.77 14.25
CA PHE A 63 6.94 7.76 15.30
C PHE A 63 6.73 9.13 14.64
N GLU A 64 5.60 9.79 14.93
CA GLU A 64 5.12 10.98 14.21
C GLU A 64 4.95 12.21 15.11
N GLU A 65 5.60 12.21 16.27
CA GLU A 65 5.33 13.22 17.31
C GLU A 65 6.06 14.55 17.09
N HIS A 66 7.08 14.55 16.23
CA HIS A 66 7.86 15.74 15.92
C HIS A 66 7.13 16.63 14.90
N ARG A 67 7.20 17.95 15.12
CA ARG A 67 6.57 18.96 14.24
C ARG A 67 7.55 19.66 13.32
N ASP A 68 8.84 19.35 13.43
CA ASP A 68 9.93 19.86 12.62
C ASP A 68 11.01 18.77 12.47
N VAL A 69 12.05 19.05 11.68
CA VAL A 69 13.11 18.12 11.31
C VAL A 69 13.75 17.48 12.55
N THR A 70 13.66 16.16 12.62
CA THR A 70 14.37 15.33 13.61
C THR A 70 15.88 15.45 13.37
N THR A 71 16.58 16.10 14.30
CA THR A 71 18.01 16.40 14.23
C THR A 71 18.88 15.25 14.71
N GLY A 72 18.32 14.29 15.45
CA GLY A 72 19.06 13.14 15.95
C GLY A 72 18.15 12.07 16.52
N ILE A 73 18.62 10.83 16.43
CA ILE A 73 17.98 9.65 17.03
C ILE A 73 19.05 8.81 17.75
N ALA A 74 18.67 8.15 18.84
CA ALA A 74 19.56 7.25 19.58
C ALA A 74 18.77 6.15 20.30
N TRP A 75 19.23 4.91 20.25
CA TRP A 75 18.70 3.85 21.12
C TRP A 75 19.24 4.04 22.53
N ARG A 76 18.37 4.00 23.54
CA ARG A 76 18.75 4.34 24.92
C ARG A 76 19.78 3.36 25.51
N HIS A 77 19.66 2.08 25.17
CA HIS A 77 20.56 1.03 25.67
C HIS A 77 21.04 0.15 24.51
N SER A 78 22.27 -0.36 24.61
CA SER A 78 22.88 -1.23 23.60
C SER A 78 22.21 -2.60 23.47
N HIS A 79 21.47 -3.03 24.49
CA HIS A 79 20.77 -4.32 24.58
C HIS A 79 19.29 -4.16 24.94
N ASP A 80 18.71 -2.98 24.74
CA ASP A 80 17.27 -2.77 24.90
C ASP A 80 16.67 -2.13 23.64
N PRO A 81 15.91 -2.91 22.84
CA PRO A 81 15.30 -2.42 21.61
C PRO A 81 13.98 -1.67 21.84
N HIS A 82 13.54 -1.46 23.08
CA HIS A 82 12.23 -0.91 23.40
C HIS A 82 12.20 0.62 23.56
N PHE A 83 13.35 1.27 23.68
CA PHE A 83 13.45 2.70 23.99
C PHE A 83 14.28 3.44 22.95
N LEU A 84 13.64 4.38 22.25
CA LEU A 84 14.27 5.25 21.27
C LEU A 84 14.17 6.70 21.74
N LEU A 85 15.27 7.43 21.67
CA LEU A 85 15.33 8.86 21.92
C LEU A 85 15.38 9.59 20.59
N SER A 86 14.72 10.74 20.51
CA SER A 86 14.84 11.64 19.37
C SER A 86 14.80 13.11 19.79
N GLY A 87 15.56 13.93 19.08
CA GLY A 87 15.54 15.38 19.20
C GLY A 87 15.18 16.02 17.87
N SER A 88 14.56 17.19 17.91
CA SER A 88 14.14 17.94 16.72
C SER A 88 14.37 19.44 16.86
N LYS A 89 14.34 20.14 15.73
CA LYS A 89 14.32 21.61 15.67
C LYS A 89 13.06 22.23 16.27
N ASP A 90 12.01 21.45 16.51
CA ASP A 90 10.80 21.87 17.25
C ASP A 90 11.04 22.13 18.75
N SER A 91 12.30 22.08 19.20
CA SER A 91 12.73 22.28 20.59
C SER A 91 12.21 21.20 21.55
N THR A 92 11.85 20.02 21.02
CA THR A 92 11.44 18.88 21.84
C THR A 92 12.44 17.73 21.79
N LEU A 93 12.47 16.97 22.88
CA LEU A 93 13.12 15.67 22.99
C LEU A 93 12.04 14.65 23.36
N TYR A 94 11.89 13.60 22.57
CA TYR A 94 10.96 12.52 22.90
C TYR A 94 11.70 11.27 23.39
N HIS A 95 11.07 10.62 24.37
CA HIS A 95 11.41 9.28 24.80
C HIS A 95 10.31 8.34 24.33
N HIS A 96 10.58 7.66 23.22
CA HIS A 96 9.64 6.79 22.55
C HIS A 96 9.69 5.39 23.15
N PHE A 97 8.51 4.88 23.49
CA PHE A 97 8.32 3.46 23.78
C PHE A 97 7.96 2.75 22.49
N PHE A 98 8.72 1.73 22.12
CA PHE A 98 8.54 1.03 20.85
C PHE A 98 7.17 0.34 20.71
N LYS A 99 6.52 0.04 21.84
CA LYS A 99 5.15 -0.50 21.88
C LYS A 99 4.10 0.49 21.37
N ASP A 100 4.36 1.79 21.50
CA ASP A 100 3.43 2.87 21.16
C ASP A 100 3.64 3.36 19.71
N ALA A 101 4.65 2.82 19.02
CA ALA A 101 4.92 3.13 17.63
C ALA A 101 3.74 2.74 16.73
N GLN A 102 3.42 3.62 15.78
CA GLN A 102 2.45 3.32 14.74
C GLN A 102 2.94 2.14 13.90
N ARG A 103 1.98 1.32 13.43
CA ARG A 103 2.23 0.14 12.59
C ARG A 103 1.61 0.35 11.21
N PRO A 104 2.32 0.99 10.26
CA PRO A 104 1.76 1.32 8.94
C PRO A 104 1.13 0.12 8.23
N ALA A 105 1.78 -1.05 8.28
CA ALA A 105 1.26 -2.27 7.69
C ALA A 105 -0.09 -2.73 8.29
N GLY A 106 -0.37 -2.40 9.56
CA GLY A 106 -1.64 -2.73 10.22
C GLY A 106 -2.77 -1.76 9.89
N GLN A 107 -2.45 -0.54 9.43
CA GLN A 107 -3.42 0.46 8.99
C GLN A 107 -3.77 0.33 7.50
N ALA A 108 -2.98 -0.44 6.74
CA ALA A 108 -3.25 -0.71 5.34
C ALA A 108 -4.57 -1.47 5.18
N VAL A 109 -5.33 -1.13 4.14
CA VAL A 109 -6.62 -1.75 3.86
C VAL A 109 -6.41 -3.26 3.59
N PRO A 110 -6.99 -4.16 4.40
CA PRO A 110 -6.79 -5.60 4.28
C PRO A 110 -7.72 -6.25 3.23
N GLU A 111 -8.41 -5.44 2.44
CA GLU A 111 -9.44 -5.80 1.49
C GLU A 111 -9.07 -5.26 0.10
N GLY A 112 -9.29 -6.05 -0.93
CA GLY A 112 -9.07 -5.70 -2.32
C GLY A 112 -10.27 -6.16 -3.14
N LEU A 113 -10.74 -5.29 -4.03
CA LEU A 113 -11.83 -5.60 -4.94
C LEU A 113 -11.42 -5.30 -6.38
N CYS A 114 -11.72 -6.21 -7.29
CA CYS A 114 -11.44 -6.08 -8.71
C CYS A 114 -12.65 -6.53 -9.53
N PHE A 115 -12.89 -5.84 -10.64
CA PHE A 115 -13.91 -6.19 -11.62
C PHE A 115 -13.25 -6.79 -12.87
N GLY A 116 -13.77 -7.93 -13.31
CA GLY A 116 -13.46 -8.52 -14.60
C GLY A 116 -14.19 -7.79 -15.73
N LEU A 117 -13.70 -7.99 -16.96
CA LEU A 117 -14.28 -7.38 -18.17
C LEU A 117 -15.76 -7.76 -18.38
N PHE A 118 -16.14 -8.97 -17.97
CA PHE A 118 -17.49 -9.51 -18.18
C PHE A 118 -18.43 -9.25 -16.99
N GLY A 119 -18.01 -8.47 -15.99
CA GLY A 119 -18.80 -8.15 -14.81
C GLY A 119 -18.47 -8.99 -13.57
N ASP A 120 -17.56 -9.97 -13.70
CA ASP A 120 -17.17 -10.83 -12.59
C ASP A 120 -16.49 -10.00 -11.50
N VAL A 121 -16.71 -10.35 -10.23
CA VAL A 121 -16.11 -9.62 -9.10
C VAL A 121 -15.17 -10.54 -8.36
N ALA A 122 -13.91 -10.12 -8.25
CA ALA A 122 -12.92 -10.76 -7.37
C ALA A 122 -12.78 -9.93 -6.10
N PHE A 123 -12.98 -10.57 -4.94
CA PHE A 123 -12.84 -9.96 -3.63
C PHE A 123 -11.80 -10.73 -2.82
N ALA A 124 -10.71 -10.05 -2.46
CA ALA A 124 -9.65 -10.57 -1.62
C ALA A 124 -9.73 -9.89 -0.25
N VAL A 125 -9.64 -10.67 0.82
CA VAL A 125 -9.72 -10.14 2.18
C VAL A 125 -8.84 -10.96 3.12
N LYS A 126 -8.25 -10.31 4.13
CA LYS A 126 -7.48 -10.98 5.17
C LYS A 126 -8.32 -12.07 5.86
N GLU A 127 -7.78 -13.29 5.92
CA GLU A 127 -8.49 -14.48 6.41
C GLU A 127 -9.03 -14.33 7.84
N GLY A 128 -8.30 -13.59 8.69
CA GLY A 128 -8.74 -13.28 10.06
C GLY A 128 -10.03 -12.46 10.15
N LEU A 129 -10.38 -11.69 9.11
CA LEU A 129 -11.65 -10.97 9.04
C LEU A 129 -12.78 -11.89 8.57
N CYS A 130 -12.50 -12.83 7.67
CA CYS A 130 -13.47 -13.83 7.21
C CYS A 130 -13.85 -14.84 8.30
N SER A 131 -12.87 -15.25 9.11
CA SER A 131 -13.09 -16.23 10.19
C SER A 131 -13.92 -15.67 11.35
N ALA A 132 -14.11 -14.35 11.45
CA ALA A 132 -14.99 -13.76 12.45
C ALA A 132 -16.48 -14.02 12.13
N GLU A 133 -16.82 -14.22 10.85
CA GLU A 133 -18.20 -14.48 10.40
C GLU A 133 -18.49 -15.96 10.11
N SER A 134 -17.45 -16.80 10.00
CA SER A 134 -17.61 -18.22 9.72
C SER A 134 -16.86 -19.05 10.75
N HIS A 135 -17.56 -19.95 11.44
CA HIS A 135 -17.00 -21.09 12.19
C HIS A 135 -16.19 -22.07 11.29
N ARG A 136 -15.59 -21.60 10.19
CA ARG A 136 -14.63 -22.36 9.41
C ARG A 136 -13.30 -22.31 10.15
N LYS A 137 -12.96 -23.43 10.78
CA LYS A 137 -11.60 -23.69 11.24
C LYS A 137 -10.65 -23.41 10.07
N ALA A 138 -9.68 -22.53 10.29
CA ALA A 138 -8.56 -22.35 9.36
C ALA A 138 -8.07 -23.73 8.92
N LEU A 139 -7.87 -23.93 7.61
CA LEU A 139 -7.23 -25.11 7.10
C LEU A 139 -5.84 -25.16 7.73
N ALA A 140 -5.74 -25.96 8.80
CA ALA A 140 -4.49 -26.28 9.43
C ALA A 140 -3.52 -26.71 8.33
N ALA A 141 -2.33 -26.11 8.36
CA ALA A 141 -1.18 -26.39 7.52
C ALA A 141 -1.25 -27.76 6.84
N ASP A 142 -1.07 -27.77 5.52
CA ASP A 142 -0.94 -28.97 4.69
C ASP A 142 -0.16 -30.05 5.44
N ARG A 143 -0.87 -31.11 5.86
CA ARG A 143 -0.37 -32.21 6.71
C ARG A 143 0.68 -33.10 6.01
N ARG A 144 1.23 -32.65 4.88
CA ARG A 144 2.18 -33.39 4.05
C ARG A 144 3.64 -33.23 4.49
N TYR A 145 3.95 -32.40 5.48
CA TYR A 145 5.32 -32.21 5.97
C TYR A 145 5.46 -32.65 7.44
N PRO A 146 6.35 -33.61 7.76
CA PRO A 146 6.58 -34.04 9.14
C PRO A 146 7.17 -32.91 9.99
N PHE A 147 6.72 -32.83 11.24
CA PHE A 147 6.96 -31.77 12.24
C PHE A 147 8.43 -31.44 12.57
N PHE A 148 9.41 -32.13 11.97
CA PHE A 148 10.84 -31.94 12.24
C PHE A 148 11.47 -30.77 11.47
N PHE A 149 10.79 -30.21 10.46
CA PHE A 149 11.27 -29.07 9.66
C PHE A 149 10.59 -27.73 9.97
N ALA A 150 9.79 -27.65 11.03
CA ALA A 150 9.22 -26.39 11.49
C ALA A 150 10.34 -25.51 12.08
N ARG A 151 10.93 -24.65 11.24
CA ARG A 151 11.87 -23.61 11.67
C ARG A 151 11.20 -22.82 12.79
N ARG A 152 11.77 -22.85 14.01
CA ARG A 152 11.29 -21.96 15.08
C ARG A 152 11.40 -20.53 14.53
N PRO A 153 10.30 -19.78 14.43
CA PRO A 153 10.37 -18.42 13.95
C PRO A 153 11.29 -17.65 14.89
N ASP A 154 12.28 -16.98 14.32
CA ASP A 154 13.16 -16.10 15.09
C ASP A 154 12.26 -15.09 15.85
N PRO A 155 12.46 -14.83 17.14
CA PRO A 155 11.73 -13.76 17.83
C PRO A 155 11.85 -12.39 17.15
N ALA A 156 12.87 -12.18 16.29
CA ALA A 156 13.01 -11.03 15.39
C ALA A 156 12.17 -11.14 14.10
N GLU A 157 11.64 -12.31 13.76
CA GLU A 157 10.62 -12.56 12.74
C GLU A 157 9.20 -12.39 13.33
N GLN A 158 8.98 -11.32 14.11
CA GLN A 158 7.65 -10.89 14.55
C GLN A 158 6.86 -10.22 13.42
N PHE A 159 6.93 -10.76 12.21
CA PHE A 159 6.01 -10.34 11.16
C PHE A 159 4.79 -11.26 11.19
N THR A 160 3.61 -10.66 11.23
CA THR A 160 2.36 -11.38 11.05
C THR A 160 2.34 -11.94 9.63
N ASN A 161 2.52 -13.26 9.47
CA ASN A 161 2.17 -13.90 8.20
C ASN A 161 0.71 -13.53 7.90
N VAL A 162 0.48 -12.79 6.81
CA VAL A 162 -0.86 -12.38 6.40
C VAL A 162 -1.34 -13.39 5.37
N SER A 163 -2.43 -14.07 5.69
CA SER A 163 -3.16 -14.94 4.77
C SER A 163 -4.40 -14.20 4.28
N SER A 164 -4.76 -14.43 3.02
CA SER A 164 -5.90 -13.80 2.36
C SER A 164 -6.81 -14.88 1.78
N ALA A 165 -8.11 -14.74 1.98
CA ALA A 165 -9.12 -15.49 1.25
C ALA A 165 -9.52 -14.71 0.00
N LEU A 166 -9.58 -15.39 -1.15
CA LEU A 166 -10.07 -14.84 -2.41
C LEU A 166 -11.42 -15.49 -2.74
N SER A 167 -12.44 -14.66 -2.94
CA SER A 167 -13.75 -15.06 -3.43
C SER A 167 -13.95 -14.52 -4.85
N LEU A 168 -14.41 -15.38 -5.76
CA LEU A 168 -14.77 -15.01 -7.12
C LEU A 168 -16.28 -15.12 -7.28
N PHE A 169 -16.91 -14.04 -7.72
CA PHE A 169 -18.33 -13.96 -8.00
C PHE A 169 -18.51 -13.85 -9.51
N GLU A 170 -18.94 -14.95 -10.12
CA GLU A 170 -19.21 -15.00 -11.55
C GLU A 170 -20.54 -14.34 -11.87
N THR A 171 -20.55 -13.61 -12.97
CA THR A 171 -21.74 -12.93 -13.48
C THR A 171 -22.69 -13.99 -14.03
N ARG A 172 -23.92 -14.04 -13.51
CA ARG A 172 -24.91 -14.99 -14.01
C ARG A 172 -25.24 -14.69 -15.48
N PRO A 173 -25.42 -15.71 -16.34
CA PRO A 173 -25.90 -15.51 -17.70
C PRO A 173 -27.23 -14.74 -17.68
N GLY A 174 -27.25 -13.55 -18.28
CA GLY A 174 -28.42 -12.65 -18.31
C GLY A 174 -28.49 -11.60 -17.18
N ALA A 175 -27.59 -11.64 -16.20
CA ALA A 175 -27.39 -10.54 -15.25
C ALA A 175 -26.33 -9.57 -15.81
N VAL A 176 -26.60 -8.27 -15.67
CA VAL A 176 -25.73 -7.09 -15.94
C VAL A 176 -24.52 -7.38 -16.85
N SER A 177 -24.79 -7.81 -18.08
CA SER A 177 -23.73 -7.99 -19.07
C SER A 177 -23.01 -6.65 -19.29
N MET A 178 -21.68 -6.69 -19.29
CA MET A 178 -20.84 -5.54 -19.64
C MET A 178 -20.76 -5.30 -21.16
N ASP A 179 -21.68 -5.86 -21.96
CA ASP A 179 -21.75 -5.60 -23.41
C ASP A 179 -21.81 -4.11 -23.72
N TRP A 180 -22.48 -3.32 -22.88
CA TRP A 180 -22.51 -1.87 -23.02
C TRP A 180 -21.09 -1.26 -23.00
N PHE A 181 -20.14 -1.84 -22.27
CA PHE A 181 -18.77 -1.33 -22.16
C PHE A 181 -18.01 -1.54 -23.47
N ALA A 182 -18.04 -2.76 -24.00
CA ALA A 182 -17.45 -3.09 -25.30
C ALA A 182 -18.11 -2.27 -26.43
N GLU A 183 -19.43 -2.18 -26.44
CA GLU A 183 -20.20 -1.43 -27.44
C GLU A 183 -19.92 0.08 -27.35
N THR A 184 -19.76 0.61 -26.13
CA THR A 184 -19.33 2.01 -25.93
C THR A 184 -17.95 2.23 -26.53
N ALA A 185 -16.98 1.36 -26.23
CA ALA A 185 -15.60 1.48 -26.69
C ALA A 185 -15.49 1.41 -28.22
N ALA A 186 -16.28 0.55 -28.86
CA ALA A 186 -16.31 0.42 -30.32
C ALA A 186 -16.95 1.64 -31.02
N ARG A 187 -17.96 2.28 -30.40
CA ARG A 187 -18.77 3.32 -31.05
C ARG A 187 -18.34 4.74 -30.73
N TYR A 188 -17.62 4.95 -29.63
CA TYR A 188 -17.09 6.26 -29.26
C TYR A 188 -16.04 6.75 -30.24
N SER A 189 -16.09 8.05 -30.51
CA SER A 189 -15.05 8.75 -31.27
C SER A 189 -14.37 9.74 -30.34
N LEU A 190 -13.07 9.59 -30.12
CA LEU A 190 -12.27 10.49 -29.27
C LEU A 190 -11.47 11.53 -30.07
N SER A 191 -11.42 11.36 -31.39
CA SER A 191 -10.69 12.22 -32.33
C SER A 191 -11.43 12.27 -33.68
N GLY A 192 -10.97 13.12 -34.59
CA GLY A 192 -11.45 13.15 -35.98
C GLY A 192 -12.62 14.08 -36.25
N GLY A 193 -12.93 15.02 -35.36
CA GLY A 193 -13.96 16.04 -35.56
C GLY A 193 -13.89 17.16 -34.51
N PRO A 194 -14.65 18.25 -34.68
CA PRO A 194 -14.75 19.31 -33.68
C PRO A 194 -15.39 18.77 -32.39
N LEU A 195 -14.89 19.24 -31.25
CA LEU A 195 -15.32 18.80 -29.92
C LEU A 195 -16.86 18.76 -29.72
N PRO A 196 -17.64 19.79 -30.10
CA PRO A 196 -19.09 19.75 -29.95
C PRO A 196 -19.77 18.56 -30.65
N GLU A 197 -19.32 18.22 -31.87
CA GLU A 197 -19.87 17.10 -32.63
C GLU A 197 -19.48 15.74 -32.01
N LEU A 198 -18.23 15.62 -31.54
CA LEU A 198 -17.78 14.43 -30.81
C LEU A 198 -18.59 14.21 -29.52
N CYS A 199 -18.84 15.28 -28.77
CA CYS A 199 -19.67 15.23 -27.58
C CYS A 199 -21.12 14.83 -27.88
N ASP A 200 -21.76 15.38 -28.92
CA ASP A 200 -23.12 15.00 -29.30
C ASP A 200 -23.21 13.53 -29.73
N ARG A 201 -22.24 13.07 -30.53
CA ARG A 201 -22.14 11.67 -30.97
C ARG A 201 -21.97 10.73 -29.78
N ASN A 202 -21.00 10.97 -28.91
CA ASN A 202 -20.72 10.09 -27.77
C ASN A 202 -21.86 10.14 -26.73
N ALA A 203 -22.53 11.30 -26.59
CA ALA A 203 -23.75 11.42 -25.78
C ALA A 203 -24.91 10.56 -26.34
N ALA A 204 -25.08 10.52 -27.66
CA ALA A 204 -26.10 9.69 -28.30
C ALA A 204 -25.80 8.20 -28.11
N VAL A 205 -24.56 7.78 -28.32
CA VAL A 205 -24.12 6.39 -28.07
C VAL A 205 -24.37 5.99 -26.60
N ALA A 206 -23.96 6.84 -25.64
CA ALA A 206 -24.20 6.57 -24.22
C ALA A 206 -25.71 6.43 -23.90
N ARG A 207 -26.55 7.28 -24.51
CA ARG A 207 -28.00 7.23 -24.31
C ARG A 207 -28.63 5.97 -24.89
N GLN A 208 -28.17 5.50 -26.06
CA GLN A 208 -28.62 4.25 -26.67
C GLN A 208 -28.29 3.02 -25.81
N LEU A 209 -27.18 3.08 -25.08
CA LEU A 209 -26.75 2.05 -24.14
C LEU A 209 -27.36 2.22 -22.74
N SER A 210 -28.43 3.01 -22.61
CA SER A 210 -29.12 3.32 -21.34
C SER A 210 -28.24 3.98 -20.26
N ARG A 211 -27.08 4.54 -20.64
CA ARG A 211 -26.16 5.25 -19.73
C ARG A 211 -26.48 6.74 -19.71
N HIS A 212 -27.66 7.07 -19.20
CA HIS A 212 -28.18 8.45 -19.22
C HIS A 212 -27.30 9.46 -18.49
N GLN A 213 -26.68 9.07 -17.36
CA GLN A 213 -25.74 9.93 -16.63
C GLN A 213 -24.51 10.27 -17.48
N VAL A 214 -23.91 9.28 -18.14
CA VAL A 214 -22.74 9.48 -19.01
C VAL A 214 -23.10 10.32 -20.24
N ALA A 215 -24.29 10.12 -20.81
CA ALA A 215 -24.80 10.96 -21.89
C ALA A 215 -24.93 12.43 -21.46
N GLN A 216 -25.32 12.69 -20.21
CA GLN A 216 -25.40 14.03 -19.66
C GLN A 216 -24.01 14.65 -19.46
N ILE A 217 -23.03 13.88 -19.00
CA ILE A 217 -21.64 14.34 -18.87
C ILE A 217 -21.08 14.80 -20.22
N TRP A 218 -21.29 14.04 -21.30
CA TRP A 218 -20.86 14.46 -22.64
C TRP A 218 -21.50 15.79 -23.08
N ARG A 219 -22.78 16.01 -22.76
CA ARG A 219 -23.46 17.29 -23.04
C ARG A 219 -22.91 18.44 -22.20
N MET A 220 -22.56 18.18 -20.94
CA MET A 220 -21.91 19.17 -20.08
C MET A 220 -20.54 19.55 -20.63
N LEU A 221 -19.72 18.57 -21.05
CA LEU A 221 -18.41 18.81 -21.66
C LEU A 221 -18.54 19.71 -22.90
N LYS A 222 -19.52 19.46 -23.77
CA LYS A 222 -19.82 20.36 -24.88
C LYS A 222 -20.04 21.79 -24.38
N ILE A 223 -20.98 22.01 -23.47
CA ILE A 223 -21.31 23.36 -22.98
C ILE A 223 -20.09 24.06 -22.36
N ILE A 224 -19.33 23.38 -21.51
CA ILE A 224 -18.17 23.96 -20.81
C ILE A 224 -17.09 24.40 -21.81
N TYR A 225 -16.79 23.56 -22.79
CA TYR A 225 -15.65 23.78 -23.70
C TYR A 225 -16.02 24.45 -25.02
N THR A 226 -17.31 24.66 -25.29
CA THR A 226 -17.78 25.43 -26.46
C THR A 226 -18.51 26.71 -26.06
N GLY A 227 -18.80 26.90 -24.76
CA GLY A 227 -19.52 28.04 -24.21
C GLY A 227 -18.67 29.28 -23.91
N THR A 228 -17.34 29.23 -24.10
CA THR A 228 -16.48 30.42 -24.04
C THR A 228 -16.41 31.05 -25.43
N GLY A 229 -17.52 31.68 -25.83
CA GLY A 229 -17.63 32.55 -26.99
C GLY A 229 -18.39 33.81 -26.60
N ALA A 230 -17.77 34.62 -25.75
CA ALA A 230 -18.09 36.03 -25.52
C ALA A 230 -16.76 36.79 -25.38
#